data_AF-A0A938HSV0-F1
#
_entry.id   AF-A0A938HSV0-F1
#
_cell.length_a   1.000
_cell.length_b   1.000
_cell.length_c   1.000
_cell.angle_alpha   90.00
_cell.angle_beta   90.00
_cell.angle_gamma   90.00
#
_symmetry.space_group_name_H-M   'P 1'
#
loop_
_entity.id
_entity.type
_entity.pdbx_description
1 polymer ?
#
loop_
_entity_poly.entity_id
_entity_poly.type
_entity_poly.pdbx_seq_one_letter_code
_entity_poly.pdbx_strand_id
1 'polypeptide(L)'
;MKCLSQMKQLGLAELMYACDYDELCPPADKWCDATYLYHRNWELHHCPADTAAFSYAMNHKLSRVPAGRVQDPIRTVLLYESKTGRRNECDQRGRPGDGLPDPPRHQGGNSYGFADGHAQWLKPEAVPFDLYRLVKEEPRELPPGETKWAK
;
A
#
# COMPACT_ATOMS: atom_id res chain seq x y z
N MET A 1 8.59 -8.04 -16.41
CA MET A 1 7.72 -8.50 -15.29
C MET A 1 6.37 -7.80 -15.39
N LYS A 2 5.27 -8.57 -15.50
CA LYS A 2 3.91 -8.02 -15.70
C LYS A 2 3.33 -7.44 -14.39
N CYS A 3 3.65 -8.07 -13.25
CA CYS A 3 3.27 -7.60 -11.92
C CYS A 3 3.70 -6.14 -11.62
N LEU A 4 4.93 -5.74 -11.95
CA LEU A 4 5.42 -4.37 -11.74
C LEU A 4 4.62 -3.32 -12.54
N SER A 5 4.29 -3.63 -13.80
CA SER A 5 3.47 -2.75 -14.63
C SER A 5 2.04 -2.63 -14.11
N GLN A 6 1.49 -3.71 -13.55
CA GLN A 6 0.16 -3.70 -12.91
C GLN A 6 0.18 -2.85 -11.64
N MET A 7 1.21 -2.99 -10.80
CA MET A 7 1.41 -2.12 -9.63
C MET A 7 1.46 -0.65 -10.00
N LYS A 8 2.14 -0.29 -11.09
CA LYS A 8 2.17 1.11 -11.54
C LYS A 8 0.78 1.61 -11.97
N GLN A 9 0.00 0.79 -12.68
CA GLN A 9 -1.36 1.15 -13.09
C GLN A 9 -2.32 1.27 -11.90
N LEU A 10 -2.25 0.34 -10.94
CA LEU A 10 -3.02 0.40 -9.71
C LEU A 10 -2.62 1.63 -8.88
N GLY A 11 -1.32 1.88 -8.70
CA GLY A 11 -0.85 3.08 -7.99
C GLY A 11 -1.30 4.40 -8.62
N LEU A 12 -1.43 4.47 -9.95
CA LEU A 12 -2.04 5.63 -10.61
C LEU A 12 -3.55 5.73 -10.33
N ALA A 13 -4.27 4.60 -10.33
CA ALA A 13 -5.70 4.59 -10.00
C ALA A 13 -5.96 4.99 -8.53
N GLU A 14 -5.07 4.63 -7.62
CA GLU A 14 -5.10 5.07 -6.20
C GLU A 14 -4.95 6.59 -6.09
N LEU A 15 -4.05 7.21 -6.87
CA LEU A 15 -3.92 8.67 -6.90
C LEU A 15 -5.15 9.35 -7.50
N MET A 16 -5.73 8.78 -8.56
CA MET A 16 -6.97 9.31 -9.13
C MET A 16 -8.13 9.23 -8.12
N TYR A 17 -8.22 8.13 -7.36
CA TYR A 17 -9.16 8.02 -6.25
C TYR A 17 -8.93 9.11 -5.20
N ALA A 18 -7.69 9.33 -4.77
CA ALA A 18 -7.39 10.35 -3.77
C ALA A 18 -7.86 11.75 -4.20
N CYS A 19 -7.62 12.11 -5.47
CA CYS A 19 -8.07 13.39 -6.03
C CYS A 19 -9.60 13.58 -5.98
N ASP A 20 -10.38 12.51 -6.14
CA ASP A 20 -11.85 12.57 -6.12
C ASP A 20 -12.46 12.44 -4.71
N TYR A 21 -11.70 11.93 -3.74
CA TYR A 21 -12.19 11.57 -2.40
C TYR A 21 -11.38 12.26 -1.28
N ASP A 22 -11.39 13.60 -1.28
CA ASP A 22 -10.81 14.45 -0.22
C ASP A 22 -9.34 14.15 0.11
N GLU A 23 -8.55 13.78 -0.89
CA GLU A 23 -7.14 13.38 -0.75
C GLU A 23 -6.95 12.17 0.18
N LEU A 24 -7.96 11.32 0.32
CA LEU A 24 -7.86 10.11 1.13
C LEU A 24 -7.35 8.93 0.32
N CYS A 25 -6.42 8.17 0.89
CA CYS A 25 -6.15 6.81 0.41
C CYS A 25 -7.45 5.97 0.48
N PRO A 26 -7.64 4.98 -0.41
CA PRO A 26 -8.82 4.13 -0.40
C PRO A 26 -9.06 3.40 0.94
N PRO A 27 -10.32 2.98 1.18
CA PRO A 27 -10.61 2.04 2.26
C PRO A 27 -9.94 0.70 1.95
N ALA A 28 -9.10 0.20 2.86
CA ALA A 28 -8.33 -1.01 2.61
C ALA A 28 -9.17 -2.28 2.42
N ASP A 29 -10.41 -2.31 2.94
CA ASP A 29 -11.36 -3.39 2.74
C ASP A 29 -12.17 -3.29 1.43
N LYS A 30 -11.96 -2.23 0.65
CA LYS A 30 -12.67 -1.96 -0.61
C LYS A 30 -11.79 -1.37 -1.71
N TRP A 31 -10.46 -1.45 -1.58
CA TRP A 31 -9.53 -0.72 -2.45
C TRP A 31 -9.60 -1.14 -3.93
N CYS A 32 -9.83 -2.43 -4.21
CA CYS A 32 -10.00 -2.91 -5.59
C CYS A 32 -11.28 -2.35 -6.21
N ASP A 33 -12.39 -2.29 -5.45
CA ASP A 33 -13.65 -1.68 -5.89
C ASP A 33 -13.51 -0.18 -6.11
N ALA A 34 -12.84 0.50 -5.19
CA ALA A 34 -12.60 1.94 -5.21
C ALA A 34 -11.79 2.34 -6.46
N THR A 35 -10.71 1.62 -6.75
CA THR A 35 -9.81 1.92 -7.88
C THR A 35 -10.34 1.46 -9.23
N TYR A 36 -11.23 0.45 -9.27
CA TYR A 36 -11.84 -0.04 -10.51
C TYR A 36 -12.55 1.04 -11.33
N LEU A 37 -13.07 2.07 -10.67
CA LEU A 37 -13.72 3.20 -11.35
C LEU A 37 -12.77 3.94 -12.31
N TYR A 38 -11.46 3.86 -12.08
CA TYR A 38 -10.43 4.60 -12.80
C TYR A 38 -9.73 3.75 -13.86
N HIS A 39 -9.51 2.46 -13.61
CA HIS A 39 -8.81 1.60 -14.57
C HIS A 39 -9.73 0.64 -15.35
N ARG A 40 -10.96 0.37 -14.87
CA ARG A 40 -12.02 -0.42 -15.54
C ARG A 40 -11.61 -1.81 -16.02
N ASN A 41 -10.61 -2.41 -15.38
CA ASN A 41 -10.02 -3.69 -15.80
C ASN A 41 -9.67 -4.57 -14.59
N TRP A 42 -10.44 -5.63 -14.36
CA TRP A 42 -10.18 -6.55 -13.25
C TRP A 42 -8.89 -7.36 -13.39
N GLU A 43 -8.40 -7.58 -14.62
CA GLU A 43 -7.14 -8.29 -14.87
C GLU A 43 -5.95 -7.60 -14.20
N LEU A 44 -6.02 -6.28 -13.96
CA LEU A 44 -4.96 -5.55 -13.25
C LEU A 44 -4.74 -6.01 -11.81
N HIS A 45 -5.70 -6.73 -11.22
CA HIS A 45 -5.57 -7.27 -9.87
C HIS A 45 -4.96 -8.68 -9.82
N HIS A 46 -4.76 -9.29 -10.98
CA HIS A 46 -4.26 -10.65 -11.12
C HIS A 46 -2.82 -10.62 -11.65
N CYS A 47 -1.92 -11.34 -11.00
CA CYS A 47 -0.60 -11.56 -11.56
C CYS A 47 -0.61 -12.84 -12.40
N PRO A 48 -0.19 -12.81 -13.69
CA PRO A 48 -0.25 -13.99 -14.54
C PRO A 48 0.69 -15.14 -14.17
N ALA A 49 1.58 -14.94 -13.18
CA ALA A 49 2.39 -16.02 -12.60
C ALA A 49 1.76 -16.63 -11.35
N ASP A 50 0.60 -16.13 -10.95
CA ASP A 50 -0.20 -16.63 -9.84
C ASP A 50 -1.39 -17.42 -10.40
N THR A 51 -1.92 -18.34 -9.62
CA THR A 51 -3.13 -19.10 -9.98
C THR A 51 -4.39 -18.55 -9.32
N ALA A 52 -4.23 -17.66 -8.33
CA ALA A 52 -5.33 -17.03 -7.64
C ALA A 52 -5.95 -15.89 -8.45
N ALA A 53 -7.23 -15.59 -8.19
CA ALA A 53 -7.96 -14.53 -8.90
C ALA A 53 -7.45 -13.11 -8.57
N PHE A 54 -6.89 -12.91 -7.38
CA PHE A 54 -6.33 -11.64 -6.93
C PHE A 54 -4.93 -11.87 -6.35
N SER A 55 -3.96 -11.07 -6.76
CA SER A 55 -2.55 -11.30 -6.42
C SER A 55 -1.92 -10.16 -5.62
N TYR A 56 -2.72 -9.21 -5.15
CA TYR A 56 -2.25 -7.99 -4.49
C TYR A 56 -3.04 -7.67 -3.24
N ALA A 57 -2.42 -6.94 -2.33
CA ALA A 57 -3.00 -6.46 -1.09
C ALA A 57 -2.64 -5.00 -0.83
N MET A 58 -3.46 -4.34 -0.01
CA MET A 58 -3.20 -2.99 0.48
C MET A 58 -2.64 -3.00 1.91
N ASN A 59 -1.80 -2.02 2.21
CA ASN A 59 -1.39 -1.71 3.57
C ASN A 59 -2.55 -1.06 4.35
N HIS A 60 -3.16 -1.76 5.29
CA HIS A 60 -4.31 -1.30 6.07
C HIS A 60 -4.03 -0.04 6.88
N LYS A 61 -2.75 0.23 7.22
CA LYS A 61 -2.36 1.42 7.98
C LYS A 61 -2.57 2.71 7.21
N LEU A 62 -2.67 2.63 5.88
CA LEU A 62 -3.00 3.74 5.00
C LEU A 62 -4.49 3.83 4.68
N SER A 63 -5.32 2.91 5.18
CA SER A 63 -6.77 2.95 4.95
C SER A 63 -7.36 4.29 5.37
N ARG A 64 -7.87 5.07 4.42
CA ARG A 64 -8.46 6.41 4.64
C ARG A 64 -7.52 7.41 5.31
N VAL A 65 -6.20 7.19 5.22
CA VAL A 65 -5.22 8.19 5.63
C VAL A 65 -5.22 9.29 4.57
N PRO A 66 -5.27 10.59 4.94
CA PRO A 66 -5.07 11.65 3.97
C PRO A 66 -3.66 11.55 3.38
N ALA A 67 -3.53 11.57 2.06
CA ALA A 67 -2.28 11.40 1.34
C ALA A 67 -1.19 12.39 1.84
N GLY A 68 -1.57 13.62 2.17
CA GLY A 68 -0.67 14.63 2.76
C GLY A 68 -0.15 14.31 4.18
N ARG A 69 -0.76 13.35 4.88
CA ARG A 69 -0.29 12.82 6.18
C ARG A 69 0.69 11.67 6.04
N VAL A 70 0.85 11.10 4.86
CA VAL A 70 1.93 10.13 4.60
C VAL A 70 3.26 10.89 4.70
N GLN A 71 4.14 10.45 5.59
CA GLN A 71 5.36 11.21 5.93
C GLN A 71 6.39 11.19 4.80
N ASP A 72 6.58 10.03 4.18
CA ASP A 72 7.47 9.84 3.04
C ASP A 72 6.76 9.00 1.97
N PRO A 73 5.93 9.62 1.11
CA PRO A 73 5.12 8.90 0.14
C PRO A 73 5.92 8.01 -0.82
N ILE A 74 7.14 8.42 -1.18
CA ILE A 74 8.03 7.66 -2.06
C ILE A 74 8.71 6.48 -1.35
N ARG A 75 8.70 6.42 0.00
CA ARG A 75 9.18 5.25 0.75
C ARG A 75 8.07 4.48 1.45
N THR A 76 6.82 4.88 1.28
CA THR A 76 5.69 4.21 1.94
C THR A 76 4.98 3.26 0.99
N VAL A 77 5.00 1.97 1.30
CA VAL A 77 4.27 0.93 0.56
C VAL A 77 2.77 1.07 0.82
N LEU A 78 2.03 1.21 -0.27
CA LEU A 78 0.57 1.23 -0.32
C LEU A 78 0.03 -0.14 -0.76
N LEU A 79 0.59 -0.70 -1.83
CA LEU A 79 0.19 -1.96 -2.42
C LEU A 79 1.37 -2.93 -2.48
N TYR A 80 1.12 -4.22 -2.30
CA TYR A 80 2.14 -5.25 -2.37
C TYR A 80 1.58 -6.57 -2.91
N GLU A 81 2.44 -7.45 -3.41
CA GLU A 81 2.05 -8.80 -3.83
C GLU A 81 1.52 -9.63 -2.66
N SER A 82 0.45 -10.39 -2.90
CA SER A 82 -0.17 -11.25 -1.90
C SER A 82 -0.30 -12.69 -2.39
N LYS A 83 -0.26 -13.64 -1.46
CA LYS A 83 -0.52 -15.08 -1.68
C LYS A 83 -1.92 -15.54 -1.30
N THR A 84 -2.75 -14.65 -0.77
CA THR A 84 -4.06 -15.03 -0.20
C THR A 84 -5.14 -15.27 -1.23
N GLY A 85 -5.03 -14.67 -2.41
CA GLY A 85 -6.01 -14.85 -3.48
C GLY A 85 -7.31 -14.05 -3.34
N ARG A 86 -7.44 -13.19 -2.32
CA ARG A 86 -8.71 -12.54 -1.98
C ARG A 86 -8.82 -11.14 -2.60
N ARG A 87 -10.02 -10.81 -3.09
CA ARG A 87 -10.39 -9.44 -3.48
C ARG A 87 -10.36 -8.54 -2.24
N ASN A 88 -9.89 -7.30 -2.42
CA ASN A 88 -9.72 -6.33 -1.34
C ASN A 88 -8.90 -6.88 -0.17
N GLU A 89 -7.89 -7.72 -0.46
CA GLU A 89 -6.95 -8.12 0.58
C GLU A 89 -6.26 -6.87 1.13
N CYS A 90 -6.15 -6.81 2.44
CA CYS A 90 -5.24 -5.92 3.13
C CYS A 90 -4.54 -6.69 4.24
N ASP A 91 -3.36 -6.25 4.67
CA ASP A 91 -2.75 -6.84 5.87
C ASP A 91 -3.69 -6.66 7.08
N GLN A 92 -3.64 -7.63 8.00
CA GLN A 92 -4.37 -7.50 9.26
C GLN A 92 -3.74 -6.37 10.10
N ARG A 93 -4.43 -5.93 11.17
CA ARG A 93 -3.91 -4.95 12.15
C ARG A 93 -2.54 -5.32 12.81
N GLY A 94 -1.98 -6.48 12.46
CA GLY A 94 -0.65 -6.95 12.82
C GLY A 94 0.48 -6.37 11.96
N ARG A 95 1.40 -7.23 11.49
CA ARG A 95 2.62 -6.81 10.80
C ARG A 95 2.32 -6.59 9.31
N PRO A 96 2.61 -5.40 8.76
CA PRO A 96 2.42 -5.20 7.34
C PRO A 96 3.26 -6.14 6.49
N GLY A 97 2.70 -6.58 5.36
CA GLY A 97 3.36 -7.51 4.45
C GLY A 97 3.27 -9.00 4.83
N ASP A 98 2.52 -9.40 5.86
CA ASP A 98 2.34 -10.82 6.25
C ASP A 98 1.77 -11.69 5.11
N GLY A 99 1.06 -11.08 4.16
CA GLY A 99 0.51 -11.74 2.97
C GLY A 99 1.52 -11.98 1.84
N LEU A 100 2.78 -11.52 1.97
CA LEU A 100 3.76 -11.62 0.88
C LEU A 100 4.02 -13.08 0.47
N PRO A 101 4.18 -13.33 -0.85
CA PRO A 101 4.72 -14.58 -1.35
C PRO A 101 6.15 -14.80 -0.85
N ASP A 102 6.35 -15.96 -0.23
CA ASP A 102 7.65 -16.46 0.20
C ASP A 102 7.67 -17.99 -0.06
N PRO A 103 8.44 -18.47 -1.06
CA PRO A 103 9.37 -17.71 -1.88
C PRO A 103 8.67 -16.72 -2.83
N PRO A 104 9.33 -15.62 -3.24
CA PRO A 104 8.76 -14.65 -4.17
C PRO A 104 8.50 -15.23 -5.56
N ARG A 105 7.44 -14.76 -6.23
CA ARG A 105 7.03 -15.27 -7.56
C ARG A 105 7.91 -14.78 -8.71
N HIS A 106 8.64 -13.67 -8.51
CA HIS A 106 9.30 -12.99 -9.61
C HIS A 106 10.78 -12.78 -9.37
N GLN A 107 11.61 -13.63 -9.98
CA GLN A 107 13.06 -13.45 -10.02
C GLN A 107 13.69 -13.29 -8.61
N GLY A 108 13.08 -13.91 -7.60
CA GLY A 108 13.53 -13.83 -6.20
C GLY A 108 13.12 -12.55 -5.46
N GLY A 109 12.13 -11.80 -5.95
CA GLY A 109 11.57 -10.63 -5.27
C GLY A 109 10.09 -10.40 -5.60
N ASN A 110 9.51 -9.39 -4.96
CA ASN A 110 8.10 -9.03 -5.07
C ASN A 110 7.96 -7.60 -5.61
N SER A 111 6.83 -7.30 -6.26
CA SER A 111 6.48 -5.96 -6.71
C SER A 111 5.68 -5.19 -5.65
N TYR A 112 5.99 -3.91 -5.51
CA TYR A 112 5.39 -2.99 -4.54
C TYR A 112 4.89 -1.73 -5.26
N GLY A 113 3.74 -1.22 -4.85
CA GLY A 113 3.22 0.11 -5.20
C GLY A 113 3.32 1.03 -4.00
N PHE A 114 3.78 2.25 -4.20
CA PHE A 114 4.05 3.23 -3.16
C PHE A 114 2.97 4.31 -3.12
N ALA A 115 2.91 5.04 -2.00
CA ALA A 115 1.86 6.02 -1.73
C ALA A 115 1.91 7.26 -2.66
N ASP A 116 3.03 7.52 -3.32
CA ASP A 116 3.15 8.51 -4.41
C ASP A 116 2.76 7.95 -5.79
N GLY A 117 2.30 6.70 -5.87
CA GLY A 117 1.88 6.01 -7.08
C GLY A 117 3.01 5.45 -7.95
N HIS A 118 4.28 5.48 -7.53
CA HIS A 118 5.32 4.69 -8.23
C HIS A 118 5.28 3.22 -7.83
N ALA A 119 6.00 2.40 -8.60
CA ALA A 119 6.12 0.97 -8.33
C ALA A 119 7.58 0.54 -8.41
N GLN A 120 7.97 -0.38 -7.53
CA GLN A 120 9.33 -0.91 -7.47
C GLN A 120 9.30 -2.41 -7.19
N TRP A 121 10.23 -3.13 -7.81
CA TRP A 121 10.50 -4.53 -7.45
C TRP A 121 11.64 -4.57 -6.44
N LEU A 122 11.47 -5.35 -5.37
CA LEU A 122 12.47 -5.50 -4.30
C LEU A 122 12.66 -6.96 -3.95
N LYS A 123 13.90 -7.35 -3.67
CA LYS A 123 14.22 -8.62 -3.01
C LYS A 123 13.82 -8.56 -1.53
N PRO A 124 13.52 -9.71 -0.88
CA PRO A 124 13.18 -9.74 0.55
C PRO A 124 14.20 -9.01 1.44
N GLU A 125 15.49 -9.11 1.14
CA GLU A 125 16.55 -8.49 1.95
C GLU A 125 16.59 -6.96 1.84
N ALA A 126 15.95 -6.39 0.82
CA ALA A 126 15.90 -4.97 0.55
C ALA A 126 14.60 -4.30 1.05
N VAL A 127 13.73 -5.03 1.76
CA VAL A 127 12.45 -4.53 2.29
C VAL A 127 12.59 -4.25 3.78
N PRO A 128 12.97 -3.03 4.20
CA PRO A 128 12.99 -2.68 5.61
C PRO A 128 11.56 -2.56 6.15
N PHE A 129 11.42 -2.80 7.46
CA PHE A 129 10.11 -2.86 8.13
C PHE A 129 9.36 -1.52 8.13
N ASP A 130 10.09 -0.41 8.07
CA ASP A 130 9.58 0.95 8.11
C ASP A 130 8.86 1.38 6.83
N LEU A 131 9.09 0.71 5.69
CA LEU A 131 8.38 1.02 4.42
C LEU A 131 6.85 0.95 4.57
N TYR A 132 6.32 0.27 5.59
CA TYR A 132 4.89 0.10 5.76
C TYR A 132 4.24 1.01 6.81
N ARG A 133 4.99 1.92 7.47
CA ARG A 133 4.44 2.71 8.59
C ARG A 133 5.05 4.11 8.69
N LEU A 134 4.68 4.98 7.76
CA LEU A 134 5.11 6.38 7.76
C LEU A 134 3.91 7.32 7.65
N VAL A 135 3.26 7.59 8.79
CA VAL A 135 2.25 8.66 8.93
C VAL A 135 2.84 9.71 9.86
N LYS A 136 2.70 10.99 9.52
CA LYS A 136 3.12 12.11 10.37
C LYS A 136 2.39 11.99 11.72
N GLU A 137 3.14 11.78 12.80
CA GLU A 137 2.60 11.86 14.16
C GLU A 137 2.04 13.27 14.38
N GLU A 138 0.87 13.37 15.01
CA GLU A 138 0.44 14.67 15.53
C GLU A 138 1.45 15.10 16.59
N PRO A 139 1.81 16.39 16.66
CA PRO A 139 2.45 16.89 17.86
C PRO A 139 1.56 16.48 19.03
N ARG A 140 2.11 15.72 19.98
CA ARG A 140 1.42 15.44 21.23
C ARG A 140 1.00 16.80 21.80
N GLU A 141 -0.31 17.08 21.83
CA GLU A 141 -0.83 18.16 22.64
C GLU A 141 -0.46 17.80 24.08
N LEU A 142 0.49 18.57 24.64
CA LEU A 142 0.80 18.45 26.04
C LEU A 142 -0.47 18.84 26.81
N PRO A 143 -0.90 18.04 27.81
CA PRO A 143 -2.01 18.45 28.66
C PRO A 143 -1.72 19.86 29.22
N PRO A 144 -2.76 20.69 29.44
CA PRO A 144 -2.57 22.05 29.92
C PRO A 144 -1.67 22.08 31.16
N GLY A 145 -0.46 22.64 31.04
CA GLY A 145 0.50 22.80 32.14
C GLY A 145 1.84 22.06 31.99
N GLU A 146 2.03 21.18 31.00
CA GLU A 146 3.35 20.59 30.72
C GLU A 146 4.13 21.43 29.68
N THR A 147 5.27 22.01 30.07
CA THR A 147 6.16 22.72 29.16
C THR A 147 7.22 21.78 28.58
N LYS A 148 7.54 21.95 27.29
CA LYS A 148 8.47 21.11 26.50
C LYS A 148 9.96 21.18 26.92
N TRP A 149 10.26 21.76 28.08
CA TRP A 149 11.61 22.03 28.56
C TRP A 149 11.69 21.84 30.08
N ALA A 150 11.76 20.58 30.53
CA ALA A 150 12.37 20.23 31.81
C ALA A 150 13.72 19.57 31.50
N LYS A 151 14.77 20.07 32.16
CA LYS A 151 16.18 19.70 31.96
C LYS A 151 16.46 18.22 32.15
#